data_AF-A0A9X7SU91-F1
#
_entry.id   AF-A0A9X7SU91-F1
#
_cell.length_a   1.000
_cell.length_b   1.000
_cell.length_c   1.000
_cell.angle_alpha   90.00
_cell.angle_beta   90.00
_cell.angle_gamma   90.00
#
_symmetry.space_group_name_H-M   'P 1'
#
loop_
_entity.id
_entity.type
_entity.pdbx_description
1 polymer ?
#
loop_
_entity_poly.entity_id
_entity_poly.type
_entity_poly.pdbx_seq_one_letter_code
_entity_poly.pdbx_strand_id
1 'polypeptide(L)'
;MVTLDSSIAFFVYVTAVSSAAAGVTEAFKSIIPFLSTDYEPKEDCWEDQNEAARLMHYKRFFNLLISVLAAGAIFGMLGLDPALILTGADSAYVENPWQVGTWLWGIIAVFGSPFFASVLKILEGFKQSVNNSNPPNRPRQKVSGPRE
;
A
#
# COMPACT_ATOMS: atom_id res chain seq x y z
N MET A 1 19.41 -18.86 -7.83
CA MET A 1 19.32 -19.19 -6.39
C MET A 1 18.94 -17.90 -5.69
N VAL A 2 17.88 -17.88 -4.86
CA VAL A 2 17.44 -16.63 -4.22
C VAL A 2 18.50 -16.17 -3.23
N THR A 3 18.99 -14.95 -3.38
CA THR A 3 19.99 -14.34 -2.49
C THR A 3 19.35 -13.20 -1.69
N LEU A 4 20.04 -12.76 -0.64
CA LEU A 4 19.60 -11.60 0.14
C LEU A 4 19.46 -10.36 -0.75
N ASP A 5 20.45 -10.13 -1.64
CA ASP A 5 20.45 -9.01 -2.57
C ASP A 5 19.31 -9.10 -3.59
N SER A 6 19.01 -10.29 -4.12
CA SER A 6 17.89 -10.48 -5.06
C SER A 6 16.53 -10.27 -4.39
N SER A 7 16.42 -10.63 -3.11
CA SER A 7 15.23 -10.39 -2.30
C SER A 7 15.05 -8.90 -1.98
N ILE A 8 16.12 -8.20 -1.64
CA ILE A 8 16.10 -6.74 -1.40
C ILE A 8 15.71 -6.01 -2.70
N ALA A 9 16.34 -6.35 -3.83
CA ALA A 9 16.03 -5.76 -5.12
C ALA A 9 14.56 -5.96 -5.50
N PHE A 10 14.03 -7.17 -5.31
CA PHE A 10 12.62 -7.47 -5.49
C PHE A 10 11.72 -6.58 -4.62
N PHE A 11 12.00 -6.45 -3.31
CA PHE A 11 11.18 -5.64 -2.41
C PHE A 11 11.23 -4.15 -2.75
N VAL A 12 12.41 -3.62 -3.06
CA VAL A 12 12.57 -2.22 -3.48
C VAL A 12 11.74 -1.96 -4.73
N TYR A 13 11.80 -2.87 -5.70
CA TYR A 13 11.12 -2.72 -6.98
C TYR A 13 9.59 -2.75 -6.82
N VAL A 14 9.07 -3.76 -6.11
CA VAL A 14 7.63 -3.85 -5.82
C VAL A 14 7.14 -2.63 -5.05
N THR A 15 7.91 -2.16 -4.05
CA THR A 15 7.55 -0.97 -3.27
C THR A 15 7.51 0.29 -4.12
N ALA A 16 8.49 0.48 -5.01
CA ALA A 16 8.54 1.63 -5.91
C ALA A 16 7.32 1.67 -6.84
N VAL A 17 6.93 0.52 -7.41
CA VAL A 17 5.74 0.43 -8.25
C VAL A 17 4.46 0.69 -7.44
N SER A 18 4.36 0.17 -6.21
CA SER A 18 3.21 0.48 -5.34
C SER A 18 3.12 1.97 -5.00
N SER A 19 4.24 2.63 -4.72
CA SER A 19 4.27 4.09 -4.47
C SER A 19 3.87 4.89 -5.70
N ALA A 20 4.35 4.50 -6.88
CA ALA A 20 3.96 5.13 -8.14
C ALA A 20 2.47 4.94 -8.44
N ALA A 21 1.94 3.72 -8.25
CA ALA A 21 0.52 3.43 -8.40
C ALA A 21 -0.35 4.26 -7.43
N ALA A 22 0.09 4.44 -6.18
CA ALA A 22 -0.59 5.31 -5.23
C ALA A 22 -0.62 6.78 -5.69
N GLY A 23 0.49 7.29 -6.25
CA GLY A 23 0.55 8.63 -6.84
C GLY A 23 -0.41 8.80 -8.02
N VAL A 24 -0.53 7.79 -8.87
CA VAL A 24 -1.51 7.77 -9.96
C VAL A 24 -2.94 7.78 -9.40
N THR A 25 -3.24 6.96 -8.40
CA THR A 25 -4.56 6.94 -7.76
C THR A 25 -4.92 8.29 -7.13
N GLU A 26 -3.98 8.98 -6.48
CA GLU A 26 -4.17 10.36 -6.00
C GLU A 26 -4.48 11.33 -7.14
N ALA A 27 -3.77 11.24 -8.27
CA ALA A 27 -4.08 12.05 -9.44
C ALA A 27 -5.50 11.77 -9.98
N PHE A 28 -5.95 10.51 -10.00
CA PHE A 28 -7.32 10.16 -10.40
C PHE A 28 -8.39 10.74 -9.45
N LYS A 29 -8.10 10.82 -8.14
CA LYS A 29 -9.01 11.47 -7.18
C LYS A 29 -9.24 12.96 -7.48
N SER A 30 -8.26 13.63 -8.10
CA SER A 30 -8.41 15.03 -8.51
C SER A 30 -9.37 15.21 -9.69
N ILE A 31 -9.52 14.17 -10.52
CA ILE A 31 -10.37 14.17 -11.73
C ILE A 31 -11.77 13.64 -11.41
N ILE A 32 -11.88 12.68 -10.48
CA ILE A 32 -13.13 12.00 -10.12
C ILE A 32 -13.47 12.34 -8.66
N PRO A 33 -14.31 13.36 -8.40
CA PRO A 33 -14.61 13.85 -7.05
C PRO A 33 -15.25 12.80 -6.13
N PHE A 34 -15.96 11.83 -6.70
CA PHE A 34 -16.51 10.68 -5.98
C PHE A 34 -15.44 9.90 -5.20
N LEU A 35 -14.20 9.83 -5.72
CA LEU A 35 -13.11 9.08 -5.10
C LEU A 35 -12.42 9.83 -3.95
N SER A 36 -12.62 11.15 -3.84
CA SER A 36 -12.09 11.99 -2.77
C SER A 36 -13.13 12.33 -1.71
N THR A 37 -14.42 12.30 -2.04
CA THR A 37 -15.52 12.67 -1.14
C THR A 37 -15.69 11.66 0.00
N ASP A 38 -15.75 12.11 1.25
CA ASP A 38 -16.14 11.28 2.38
C ASP A 38 -17.67 11.28 2.53
N TYR A 39 -18.22 10.10 2.72
CA TYR A 39 -19.67 9.87 2.82
C TYR A 39 -20.02 9.72 4.30
N GLU A 40 -20.71 10.71 4.84
CA GLU A 40 -21.26 10.69 6.19
C GLU A 40 -22.79 10.53 6.12
N PRO A 41 -23.39 9.73 7.03
CA PRO A 41 -24.83 9.63 7.12
C PRO A 41 -25.42 10.98 7.53
N LYS A 42 -26.53 11.36 6.90
CA LYS A 42 -27.18 12.65 7.17
C LYS A 42 -27.95 12.61 8.48
N GLU A 43 -28.62 11.48 8.75
CA GLU A 43 -29.30 11.20 10.01
C GLU A 43 -28.80 9.88 10.61
N ASP A 44 -28.95 9.72 11.93
CA ASP A 44 -28.55 8.50 12.64
C ASP A 44 -29.63 7.40 12.50
N CYS A 45 -30.10 7.19 11.27
CA CYS A 45 -31.04 6.16 10.89
C CYS A 45 -30.30 5.04 10.14
N TRP A 46 -30.81 3.81 10.26
CA TRP A 46 -30.16 2.63 9.68
C TRP A 46 -30.03 2.69 8.15
N GLU A 47 -30.96 3.36 7.47
CA GLU A 47 -30.99 3.49 6.02
C GLU A 47 -29.85 4.38 5.52
N ASP A 48 -29.68 5.56 6.12
CA ASP A 48 -28.60 6.50 5.79
C ASP A 48 -27.21 5.93 6.15
N GLN A 49 -27.10 5.22 7.28
CA GLN A 49 -25.87 4.54 7.66
C GLN A 49 -25.47 3.47 6.64
N ASN A 50 -26.43 2.68 6.17
CA ASN A 50 -26.17 1.62 5.20
C ASN A 50 -25.81 2.19 3.81
N GLU A 51 -26.47 3.27 3.40
CA GLU A 51 -26.15 3.94 2.14
C GLU A 51 -24.76 4.60 2.17
N ALA A 52 -24.42 5.29 3.25
CA ALA A 52 -23.08 5.86 3.45
C ALA A 52 -22.00 4.76 3.46
N ALA A 53 -22.24 3.64 4.15
CA ALA A 53 -21.33 2.49 4.14
C ALA A 53 -21.17 1.90 2.74
N ARG A 54 -22.27 1.73 1.98
CA ARG A 54 -22.23 1.22 0.60
C ARG A 54 -21.40 2.13 -0.32
N LEU A 55 -21.61 3.44 -0.24
CA LEU A 55 -20.84 4.42 -1.02
C LEU A 55 -19.35 4.41 -0.61
N MET A 56 -19.05 4.28 0.68
CA MET A 56 -17.68 4.13 1.16
C MET A 56 -17.03 2.83 0.64
N HIS A 57 -17.76 1.72 0.58
CA HIS A 57 -17.28 0.48 -0.01
C HIS A 57 -17.00 0.60 -1.51
N TYR A 58 -17.90 1.24 -2.27
CA TYR A 58 -17.67 1.51 -3.69
C TYR A 58 -16.46 2.42 -3.90
N LYS A 59 -16.33 3.51 -3.14
CA LYS A 59 -15.14 4.38 -3.15
C LYS A 59 -13.86 3.58 -2.93
N ARG A 60 -13.83 2.71 -1.91
CA ARG A 60 -12.66 1.85 -1.62
C ARG A 60 -12.38 0.87 -2.77
N PHE A 61 -13.41 0.25 -3.33
CA PHE A 61 -13.29 -0.69 -4.44
C PHE A 61 -12.72 -0.02 -5.69
N PHE A 62 -13.24 1.14 -6.11
CA PHE A 62 -12.74 1.85 -7.28
C PHE A 62 -11.33 2.38 -7.07
N ASN A 63 -11.00 2.91 -5.89
CA ASN A 63 -9.63 3.31 -5.57
C ASN A 63 -8.65 2.12 -5.67
N LEU A 64 -9.06 0.94 -5.21
CA LEU A 64 -8.25 -0.27 -5.29
C LEU A 64 -8.12 -0.75 -6.74
N LEU A 65 -9.19 -0.74 -7.52
CA LEU A 65 -9.20 -1.13 -8.92
C LEU A 65 -8.29 -0.23 -9.76
N ILE A 66 -8.36 1.09 -9.57
CA ILE A 66 -7.47 2.06 -10.23
C ILE A 66 -6.01 1.80 -9.84
N SER A 67 -5.74 1.55 -8.55
CA SER A 67 -4.38 1.26 -8.08
C SER A 67 -3.81 -0.02 -8.72
N VAL A 68 -4.61 -1.08 -8.83
CA VAL A 68 -4.20 -2.34 -9.47
C VAL A 68 -3.93 -2.15 -10.96
N LEU A 69 -4.81 -1.43 -11.67
CA LEU A 69 -4.63 -1.12 -13.08
C LEU A 69 -3.38 -0.25 -13.31
N ALA A 70 -3.16 0.76 -12.46
CA ALA A 70 -1.98 1.60 -12.52
C ALA A 70 -0.69 0.80 -12.28
N ALA A 71 -0.65 -0.04 -11.25
CA ALA A 71 0.50 -0.90 -10.98
C ALA A 71 0.76 -1.89 -12.12
N GLY A 72 -0.28 -2.53 -12.66
CA GLY A 72 -0.17 -3.42 -13.81
C GLY A 72 0.35 -2.72 -15.06
N ALA A 73 -0.15 -1.51 -15.35
CA ALA A 73 0.33 -0.70 -16.45
C ALA A 73 1.79 -0.27 -16.25
N ILE A 74 2.21 0.09 -15.04
CA ILE A 74 3.60 0.45 -14.72
C ILE A 74 4.52 -0.75 -14.94
N PHE A 75 4.17 -1.96 -14.46
CA PHE A 75 4.95 -3.17 -14.73
C PHE A 75 5.00 -3.48 -16.23
N GLY A 76 3.88 -3.34 -16.95
CA GLY A 76 3.82 -3.53 -18.40
C GLY A 76 4.66 -2.51 -19.18
N MET A 77 4.74 -1.27 -18.73
CA MET A 77 5.58 -0.23 -19.35
C MET A 77 7.06 -0.43 -19.06
N LEU A 78 7.41 -0.86 -17.84
CA LEU A 78 8.79 -1.14 -17.46
C LEU A 78 9.30 -2.43 -18.12
N GLY A 79 8.39 -3.34 -18.47
CA GLY A 79 8.68 -4.61 -19.11
C GLY A 79 9.56 -5.54 -18.29
N LEU A 80 9.45 -5.42 -16.97
CA LEU A 80 10.25 -6.14 -15.99
C LEU A 80 9.37 -7.15 -15.24
N ASP A 81 9.87 -8.37 -15.07
CA ASP A 81 9.24 -9.40 -14.25
C ASP A 81 9.94 -9.50 -12.88
N PRO A 82 9.26 -9.12 -11.78
CA PRO A 82 9.76 -9.27 -10.42
C PRO A 82 10.20 -10.71 -10.08
N ALA A 83 9.58 -11.72 -10.69
CA ALA A 83 9.96 -13.13 -10.50
C ALA A 83 11.40 -13.40 -10.96
N LEU A 84 11.79 -12.80 -12.08
CA LEU A 84 13.12 -12.95 -12.67
C LEU A 84 14.18 -12.23 -11.82
N ILE A 85 13.81 -11.08 -11.24
CA ILE A 85 14.64 -10.37 -10.25
C ILE A 85 14.85 -11.27 -9.02
N LEU A 86 13.79 -11.90 -8.51
CA LEU A 86 13.85 -12.74 -7.31
C LEU A 86 14.71 -14.00 -7.52
N THR A 87 14.56 -14.65 -8.67
CA THR A 87 15.28 -15.88 -9.02
C THR A 87 16.75 -15.65 -9.38
N GLY A 88 17.12 -14.39 -9.63
CA GLY A 88 18.49 -13.96 -9.96
C GLY A 88 18.86 -14.28 -11.40
N ALA A 89 17.93 -14.14 -12.33
CA ALA A 89 18.18 -14.35 -13.76
C ALA A 89 19.07 -13.23 -14.35
N ASP A 90 19.84 -13.55 -15.40
CA ASP A 90 20.75 -12.61 -16.07
C ASP A 90 20.02 -11.41 -16.71
N SER A 91 18.73 -11.58 -17.03
CA SER A 91 17.84 -10.52 -17.49
C SER A 91 16.51 -10.59 -16.76
N ALA A 92 16.06 -9.43 -16.27
CA ALA A 92 14.73 -9.26 -15.70
C ALA A 92 13.70 -8.76 -16.75
N TYR A 93 14.14 -8.45 -17.97
CA TYR A 93 13.29 -7.95 -19.04
C TYR A 93 12.54 -9.07 -19.74
N VAL A 94 11.24 -8.86 -19.97
CA VAL A 94 10.35 -9.82 -20.62
C VAL A 94 10.10 -9.40 -22.06
N GLU A 95 10.16 -10.34 -22.99
CA GLU A 95 9.89 -10.07 -24.42
C GLU A 95 8.45 -9.60 -24.69
N ASN A 96 7.48 -10.05 -23.89
CA ASN A 96 6.10 -9.61 -23.98
C ASN A 96 5.59 -9.14 -22.61
N PRO A 97 5.70 -7.83 -22.32
CA PRO A 97 5.44 -7.30 -20.99
C PRO A 97 3.95 -7.14 -20.67
N TRP A 98 3.06 -7.35 -21.64
CA TRP A 98 1.61 -7.26 -21.46
C TRP A 98 0.95 -8.62 -21.15
N GLN A 99 1.74 -9.66 -20.88
CA GLN A 99 1.24 -10.96 -20.49
C GLN A 99 0.59 -10.95 -19.09
N VAL A 100 -0.36 -11.84 -18.88
CA VAL A 100 -1.14 -11.96 -17.62
C VAL A 100 -0.23 -12.10 -16.39
N GLY A 101 0.94 -12.74 -16.51
CA GLY A 101 1.91 -12.86 -15.42
C GLY A 101 2.39 -11.50 -14.89
N THR A 102 2.70 -10.56 -15.78
CA THR A 102 3.13 -9.20 -15.42
C THR A 102 2.01 -8.40 -14.73
N TRP A 103 0.76 -8.62 -15.15
CA TRP A 103 -0.41 -8.01 -14.51
C TRP A 103 -0.68 -8.55 -13.10
N LEU A 104 -0.39 -9.84 -12.87
CA LEU A 104 -0.52 -10.48 -11.56
C LEU A 104 0.39 -9.81 -10.52
N TRP A 105 1.57 -9.35 -10.94
CA TRP A 105 2.48 -8.59 -10.09
C TRP A 105 1.92 -7.23 -9.69
N GLY A 106 1.08 -6.60 -10.53
CA GLY A 106 0.34 -5.38 -10.16
C GLY A 106 -0.59 -5.62 -8.96
N ILE A 107 -1.29 -6.76 -8.93
CA ILE A 107 -2.11 -7.18 -7.79
C ILE A 107 -1.23 -7.40 -6.56
N ILE A 108 -0.14 -8.17 -6.70
CA ILE A 108 0.77 -8.47 -5.60
C ILE A 108 1.41 -7.19 -5.03
N ALA A 109 1.74 -6.21 -5.85
CA ALA A 109 2.31 -4.94 -5.40
C ALA A 109 1.30 -4.12 -4.59
N VAL A 110 0.05 -4.03 -5.05
CA VAL A 110 -1.00 -3.25 -4.36
C VAL A 110 -1.46 -3.93 -3.07
N PHE A 111 -1.64 -5.25 -3.07
CA PHE A 111 -2.04 -6.00 -1.86
C PHE A 111 -0.87 -6.35 -0.94
N GLY A 112 0.35 -6.41 -1.47
CA GLY A 112 1.57 -6.58 -0.70
C GLY A 112 1.93 -5.33 0.09
N SER A 113 1.60 -4.13 -0.41
CA SER A 113 1.89 -2.85 0.25
C SER A 113 1.45 -2.80 1.74
N PRO A 114 0.22 -3.17 2.14
CA PRO A 114 -0.18 -3.24 3.55
C PRO A 114 0.66 -4.22 4.39
N PHE A 115 1.03 -5.36 3.80
CA PHE A 115 1.88 -6.35 4.45
C PHE A 115 3.32 -5.81 4.61
N PHE A 116 3.87 -5.17 3.57
CA PHE A 116 5.18 -4.53 3.61
C PHE A 116 5.25 -3.36 4.58
N ALA A 117 4.22 -2.52 4.62
CA ALA A 117 4.12 -1.45 5.62
C ALA A 117 4.12 -2.02 7.05
N SER A 118 3.47 -3.15 7.27
CA SER A 118 3.46 -3.84 8.56
C SER A 118 4.85 -4.40 8.90
N VAL A 119 5.52 -5.05 7.94
CA VAL A 119 6.89 -5.58 8.10
C VAL A 119 7.89 -4.46 8.36
N LEU A 120 7.81 -3.34 7.63
CA LEU A 120 8.65 -2.17 7.85
C LEU A 120 8.42 -1.57 9.23
N LYS A 121 7.17 -1.43 9.69
CA LYS A 121 6.87 -0.99 11.06
C LYS A 121 7.42 -1.93 12.12
N ILE A 122 7.39 -3.25 11.88
CA ILE A 122 7.99 -4.23 12.79
C ILE A 122 9.52 -4.06 12.83
N LEU A 123 10.16 -3.89 11.68
CA LEU A 123 11.60 -3.63 11.57
C LEU A 123 11.99 -2.29 12.21
N GLU A 124 11.20 -1.24 12.03
CA GLU A 124 11.38 0.05 12.71
C GLU A 124 11.19 -0.09 14.23
N GLY A 125 10.17 -0.84 14.68
CA GLY A 125 9.96 -1.14 16.09
C GLY A 125 11.10 -1.96 16.68
N PHE A 126 11.64 -2.92 15.92
CA PHE A 126 12.82 -3.70 16.31
C PHE A 126 14.08 -2.82 16.37
N LYS A 127 14.31 -1.98 15.36
CA LYS A 127 15.40 -1.00 15.34
C LYS A 127 15.28 -0.03 16.51
N GLN A 128 14.08 0.48 16.82
CA GLN A 128 13.83 1.29 17.99
C GLN A 128 14.08 0.52 19.28
N SER A 129 13.69 -0.76 19.36
CA SER A 129 13.94 -1.60 20.55
C SER A 129 15.44 -1.88 20.76
N VAL A 130 16.22 -2.00 19.69
CA VAL A 130 17.67 -2.22 19.73
C VAL A 130 18.43 -0.92 20.02
N ASN A 131 17.97 0.22 19.48
CA ASN A 131 18.53 1.55 19.80
C ASN A 131 18.07 2.08 21.18
N ASN A 132 16.93 1.63 21.70
CA ASN A 132 16.41 2.01 23.02
C ASN A 132 16.94 1.06 24.11
N SER A 133 18.25 1.09 24.35
CA SER A 133 18.80 0.81 25.67
C SER A 133 18.50 1.95 26.68
N ASN A 134 17.72 2.96 26.28
CA ASN A 134 17.03 3.89 27.17
C ASN A 134 15.51 3.83 26.91
N PRO A 135 14.67 3.55 27.92
CA PRO A 135 13.24 3.40 27.75
C PRO A 135 12.59 4.73 27.31
N PRO A 136 11.60 4.71 26.40
CA PRO A 136 10.95 5.92 25.94
C PRO A 136 10.11 6.51 27.08
N ASN A 137 10.45 7.74 27.50
CA ASN A 137 9.59 8.59 28.31
C ASN A 137 8.29 8.86 27.54
N ARG A 138 7.27 8.00 27.73
CA ARG A 138 5.90 8.40 27.39
C ARG A 138 5.58 9.68 28.17
N PRO A 139 5.03 10.74 27.54
CA PRO A 139 4.59 11.90 28.29
C PRO A 139 3.50 11.47 29.28
N ARG A 140 3.83 11.49 30.58
CA ARG A 140 2.88 11.25 31.67
C ARG A 140 2.25 12.58 32.04
N GLN A 141 0.99 12.79 31.67
CA GLN A 141 0.20 13.89 32.21
C GLN A 141 -0.24 13.52 33.63
N LYS A 142 0.24 14.26 34.64
CA LYS A 142 -0.29 14.13 36.01
C LYS A 142 -1.65 14.82 36.04
N VAL A 143 -2.70 14.04 36.27
CA VAL A 143 -4.06 14.55 36.45
C VAL A 143 -4.33 14.67 37.95
N SER A 144 -4.80 15.81 38.42
CA SER A 144 -5.32 15.99 39.78
C SER A 144 -6.84 15.85 39.76
N GLY A 145 -7.40 15.01 40.63
CA GLY A 145 -8.84 14.92 40.86
C GLY A 145 -9.40 16.19 41.54
N PRO A 146 -10.73 16.37 41.52
CA PRO A 146 -11.38 17.53 42.15
C PRO A 146 -11.02 17.59 43.63
N ARG A 147 -10.51 18.74 44.07
CA ARG A 147 -10.42 19.09 45.49
C ARG A 147 -11.81 19.57 45.91
N GLU A 148 -12.50 18.75 46.68
CA GLU A 148 -13.46 19.22 47.67
C GLU A 148 -12.78 19.19 49.05
#